data_AF-A0A151EYE8-F1
#
_entry.id   AF-A0A151EYE8-F1
#
_cell.length_a   1.000
_cell.length_b   1.000
_cell.length_c   1.000
_cell.angle_alpha   90.00
_cell.angle_beta   90.00
_cell.angle_gamma   90.00
#
_symmetry.space_group_name_H-M   'P 1'
#
loop_
_entity.id
_entity.type
_entity.pdbx_description
1 polymer ?
#
loop_
_entity_poly.entity_id
_entity_poly.type
_entity_poly.pdbx_seq_one_letter_code
_entity_poly.pdbx_strand_id
1 'polypeptide(L)'
;MDRGVIAINKNFELEYRYYDKDTNYKYFNRKFEIYLIEKKTLQKNYVLHMDNSDIRQMAPYVFKASTGKKKHDFGVTTLNWNDIKTKFTDYIVAELGEKQRNNVKKAIGRLTSPKI
;
A
#
# COMPACT_ATOMS: atom_id res chain seq x y z
N MET A 1 -2.59 1.05 -17.51
CA MET A 1 -1.95 0.97 -16.17
C MET A 1 -1.33 2.32 -15.79
N ASP A 2 -1.59 2.80 -14.57
CA ASP A 2 -0.97 3.97 -13.95
C ASP A 2 0.00 3.52 -12.83
N ARG A 3 1.18 4.13 -12.73
CA ARG A 3 2.21 3.75 -11.75
C ARG A 3 3.10 4.92 -11.39
N GLY A 4 3.64 4.92 -10.18
CA GLY A 4 4.58 5.95 -9.76
C GLY A 4 5.23 5.67 -8.42
N VAL A 5 6.11 6.59 -8.03
CA VAL A 5 6.90 6.51 -6.80
C VAL A 5 6.66 7.75 -5.96
N ILE A 6 6.45 7.57 -4.66
CA ILE A 6 6.27 8.63 -3.68
C ILE A 6 7.31 8.46 -2.59
N ALA A 7 8.30 9.36 -2.54
CA ALA A 7 9.30 9.33 -1.48
C ALA A 7 8.67 9.60 -0.10
N ILE A 8 9.01 8.75 0.88
CA ILE A 8 8.70 8.98 2.30
C ILE A 8 9.83 9.81 2.92
N ASN A 9 11.07 9.37 2.72
CA ASN A 9 12.27 10.07 3.15
C ASN A 9 13.47 9.65 2.27
N LYS A 10 14.70 9.94 2.71
CA LYS A 10 15.93 9.56 1.98
C LYS A 10 16.06 8.06 1.78
N ASN A 11 15.59 7.26 2.73
CA ASN A 11 15.79 5.81 2.79
C ASN A 11 14.56 5.01 2.34
N PHE A 12 13.36 5.59 2.34
CA PHE A 12 12.12 4.85 2.04
C PHE A 12 11.25 5.55 1.01
N GLU A 13 10.56 4.75 0.21
CA GLU A 13 9.59 5.18 -0.80
C GLU A 13 8.41 4.22 -0.93
N LEU A 14 7.30 4.75 -1.44
CA LEU A 14 6.15 3.97 -1.86
C LEU A 14 6.18 3.82 -3.38
N GLU A 15 6.06 2.60 -3.88
CA GLU A 15 5.78 2.35 -5.30
C GLU A 15 4.32 1.92 -5.45
N TYR A 16 3.53 2.63 -6.25
CA TYR A 16 2.14 2.25 -6.51
C TYR A 16 1.95 1.79 -7.95
N ARG A 17 1.03 0.85 -8.13
CA ARG A 17 0.59 0.32 -9.42
C ARG A 17 -0.92 0.22 -9.40
N TYR A 18 -1.57 0.94 -10.29
CA TYR A 18 -3.00 0.90 -10.55
C TYR A 18 -3.21 0.28 -11.93
N TYR A 19 -3.80 -0.91 -11.96
CA TYR A 19 -4.06 -1.63 -13.19
C TYR A 19 -5.22 -0.98 -13.95
N ASP A 20 -5.45 -1.45 -15.17
CA ASP A 20 -6.59 -1.01 -15.96
C ASP A 20 -7.92 -1.43 -15.30
N LYS A 21 -8.99 -0.75 -15.71
CA LYS A 21 -10.32 -1.02 -15.17
C LYS A 21 -10.71 -2.47 -15.43
N ASP A 22 -11.24 -3.12 -14.41
CA ASP A 22 -11.71 -4.49 -14.49
C ASP A 22 -13.10 -4.57 -13.83
N THR A 23 -14.10 -4.93 -14.65
CA THR A 23 -15.50 -5.03 -14.26
C THR A 23 -15.76 -6.14 -13.24
N ASN A 24 -14.82 -7.07 -13.04
CA ASN A 24 -14.91 -8.09 -12.00
C ASN A 24 -14.72 -7.51 -10.59
N TYR A 25 -14.14 -6.32 -10.46
CA TYR A 25 -13.98 -5.66 -9.17
C TYR A 25 -15.12 -4.66 -8.93
N LYS A 26 -16.00 -4.93 -7.95
CA LYS A 26 -17.18 -4.11 -7.70
C LYS A 26 -16.89 -2.80 -6.95
N TYR A 27 -15.93 -2.80 -6.03
CA TYR A 27 -15.70 -1.65 -5.13
C TYR A 27 -14.53 -0.77 -5.56
N PHE A 28 -13.37 -1.35 -5.84
CA PHE A 28 -12.28 -0.67 -6.51
C PHE A 28 -12.27 -1.19 -7.93
N ASN A 29 -12.77 -0.42 -8.91
CA ASN A 29 -12.97 -0.86 -10.29
C ASN A 29 -11.67 -1.21 -11.06
N ARG A 30 -10.55 -1.41 -10.35
CA ARG A 30 -9.25 -1.83 -10.84
C ARG A 30 -8.48 -2.53 -9.72
N LYS A 31 -7.56 -3.42 -10.10
CA LYS A 31 -6.53 -3.94 -9.21
C LYS A 31 -5.54 -2.82 -8.83
N PHE A 32 -5.06 -2.83 -7.60
CA PHE A 32 -3.97 -1.99 -7.14
C PHE A 32 -2.96 -2.76 -6.30
N GLU A 33 -1.72 -2.30 -6.36
CA GLU A 33 -0.60 -2.78 -5.53
C GLU A 33 0.18 -1.55 -5.04
N ILE A 34 0.48 -1.47 -3.76
CA ILE A 34 1.26 -0.38 -3.16
C ILE A 34 2.36 -1.00 -2.28
N TYR A 35 3.61 -0.83 -2.71
CA TYR A 35 4.79 -1.39 -2.08
C TYR A 35 5.51 -0.34 -1.25
N LEU A 36 5.95 -0.72 -0.05
CA LEU A 36 6.95 0.00 0.72
C LEU A 36 8.33 -0.57 0.38
N ILE A 37 9.20 0.30 -0.12
CA ILE A 37 10.55 -0.03 -0.55
C ILE A 37 11.56 0.75 0.29
N GLU A 38 12.58 0.05 0.77
CA GLU A 38 13.79 0.62 1.33
C GLU A 38 14.85 0.80 0.23
N LYS A 39 15.33 2.03 0.06
CA LYS A 39 16.42 2.42 -0.85
C LYS A 39 17.75 2.09 -0.18
N LYS A 40 18.44 1.05 -0.66
CA LYS A 40 19.87 0.86 -0.41
C LYS A 40 20.66 1.32 -1.63
N THR A 41 21.91 1.71 -1.42
CA THR A 41 22.80 2.33 -2.43
C THR A 41 22.88 1.56 -3.75
N LEU A 42 22.74 0.23 -3.70
CA LEU A 42 22.86 -0.66 -4.86
C LEU A 42 21.63 -1.53 -5.13
N GLN A 43 20.63 -1.51 -4.23
CA GLN A 43 19.47 -2.38 -4.35
C GLN A 43 18.23 -1.81 -3.66
N LYS A 44 17.06 -2.12 -4.22
CA LYS A 44 15.77 -1.87 -3.57
C LYS A 44 15.43 -3.08 -2.71
N ASN A 45 15.19 -2.84 -1.43
CA ASN A 45 14.76 -3.88 -0.50
C ASN A 45 13.25 -3.77 -0.27
N TYR A 46 12.54 -4.88 -0.43
CA TYR A 46 11.10 -4.95 -0.24
C TYR A 46 10.77 -5.11 1.25
N VAL A 47 9.89 -4.26 1.79
CA VAL A 47 9.52 -4.28 3.22
C VAL A 47 8.11 -4.84 3.41
N LEU A 48 7.11 -4.22 2.78
CA LEU A 48 5.73 -4.70 2.78
C LEU A 48 4.99 -4.21 1.54
N HIS A 49 3.82 -4.77 1.24
CA HIS A 49 2.87 -4.18 0.30
C HIS A 49 1.43 -4.37 0.72
N MET A 50 0.58 -3.55 0.16
CA MET A 50 -0.87 -3.68 0.17
C MET A 50 -1.37 -3.99 -1.24
N ASP A 51 -2.25 -4.97 -1.40
CA ASP A 51 -2.97 -5.20 -2.66
C ASP A 51 -4.44 -5.57 -2.40
N ASN A 52 -5.27 -5.47 -3.44
CA ASN A 52 -6.65 -5.96 -3.44
C ASN A 52 -6.83 -7.19 -4.34
N SER A 53 -5.81 -8.04 -4.48
CA SER A 53 -5.70 -9.03 -5.58
C SER A 53 -6.82 -10.06 -5.67
N ASP A 54 -7.66 -10.24 -4.64
CA ASP A 54 -8.76 -11.19 -4.66
C ASP A 54 -10.08 -10.54 -5.12
N ILE A 55 -10.53 -10.91 -6.33
CA ILE A 55 -11.83 -10.50 -6.89
C ILE A 55 -13.02 -10.94 -6.03
N ARG A 56 -12.87 -11.99 -5.20
CA ARG A 56 -13.91 -12.48 -4.29
C ARG A 56 -13.86 -11.74 -2.95
N GLN A 57 -12.66 -11.42 -2.49
CA GLN A 57 -12.39 -10.73 -1.23
C GLN A 57 -11.82 -9.35 -1.55
N MET A 58 -12.71 -8.45 -2.00
CA MET A 58 -12.40 -7.11 -2.52
C MET A 58 -11.76 -6.16 -1.48
N ALA A 59 -11.50 -6.64 -0.26
CA ALA A 59 -10.79 -5.94 0.78
C ALA A 59 -9.28 -6.00 0.55
N PRO A 60 -8.54 -4.92 0.82
CA PRO A 60 -7.10 -4.96 0.73
C PRO A 60 -6.50 -5.88 1.78
N TYR A 61 -5.36 -6.49 1.46
CA TYR A 61 -4.51 -7.25 2.37
C TYR A 61 -3.14 -6.59 2.46
N VAL A 62 -2.47 -6.77 3.61
CA VAL A 62 -1.05 -6.41 3.77
C VAL A 62 -0.19 -7.65 3.87
N PHE A 63 0.90 -7.63 3.12
CA PHE A 63 1.91 -8.65 3.09
C PHE A 63 3.22 -8.06 3.57
N LYS A 64 3.88 -8.72 4.53
CA LYS A 64 5.19 -8.29 5.03
C LYS A 64 6.29 -9.20 4.52
N ALA A 65 7.45 -8.62 4.20
CA ALA A 65 8.63 -9.37 3.78
C ALA A 65 9.12 -10.33 4.88
N SER A 66 9.15 -9.84 6.12
CA SER A 66 9.60 -10.57 7.31
C SER A 66 8.79 -11.84 7.59
N THR A 67 7.54 -11.92 7.13
CA THR A 67 6.64 -13.05 7.40
C THR A 67 6.43 -13.96 6.19
N GLY A 68 7.33 -13.92 5.18
CA GLY A 68 7.34 -14.89 4.09
C GLY A 68 6.03 -14.96 3.28
N LYS A 69 5.40 -13.80 2.99
CA LYS A 69 4.11 -13.67 2.27
C LYS A 69 2.86 -14.10 3.04
N LYS A 70 2.94 -14.33 4.36
CA LYS A 70 1.73 -14.54 5.17
C LYS A 70 0.81 -13.31 5.09
N LYS A 71 -0.47 -13.54 4.75
CA LYS A 71 -1.51 -12.51 4.70
C LYS A 71 -1.81 -12.04 6.11
N HIS A 72 -1.67 -10.74 6.35
CA HIS A 72 -2.20 -10.11 7.55
C HIS A 72 -3.59 -9.57 7.20
N ASP A 73 -4.58 -9.91 8.03
CA ASP A 73 -5.88 -9.26 7.92
C ASP A 73 -5.67 -7.76 8.12
N PHE A 74 -6.09 -6.99 7.12
CA PHE A 74 -5.95 -5.55 7.11
C PHE A 74 -6.88 -4.89 8.14
N GLY A 75 -7.92 -5.60 8.60
CA GLY A 75 -8.76 -5.18 9.71
C GLY A 75 -9.60 -3.93 9.44
N VAL A 76 -9.88 -3.63 8.17
CA VAL A 76 -10.88 -2.63 7.76
C VAL A 76 -12.14 -3.37 7.31
N THR A 77 -13.25 -3.07 7.97
CA THR A 77 -14.59 -3.59 7.62
C THR A 77 -15.22 -2.82 6.47
N THR A 78 -14.70 -1.63 6.16
CA THR A 78 -15.20 -0.71 5.13
C THR A 78 -14.20 -0.57 3.99
N LEU A 79 -14.71 -0.53 2.75
CA LEU A 79 -13.91 -0.27 1.54
C LEU A 79 -13.73 1.22 1.28
N ASN A 80 -13.57 1.99 2.37
CA ASN A 80 -13.33 3.42 2.35
C ASN A 80 -11.83 3.68 2.18
N TRP A 81 -11.47 4.40 1.11
CA TRP A 81 -10.06 4.68 0.80
C TRP A 81 -9.32 5.46 1.89
N ASN A 82 -10.01 6.34 2.62
CA ASN A 82 -9.38 7.09 3.72
C ASN A 82 -9.09 6.21 4.94
N ASP A 83 -9.99 5.28 5.26
CA ASP A 83 -9.79 4.31 6.33
C ASP A 83 -8.65 3.36 5.97
N ILE A 84 -8.61 2.93 4.70
CA ILE A 84 -7.53 2.10 4.15
C ILE A 84 -6.17 2.81 4.26
N LYS A 85 -6.09 4.07 3.83
CA LYS A 85 -4.87 4.89 3.96
C LYS A 85 -4.42 5.03 5.41
N THR A 86 -5.37 5.27 6.33
CA THR A 86 -5.08 5.42 7.76
C THR A 86 -4.49 4.13 8.31
N LYS A 87 -5.15 3.00 8.06
CA LYS A 87 -4.67 1.69 8.53
C LYS A 87 -3.34 1.31 7.90
N PHE A 88 -3.15 1.56 6.61
CA PHE A 88 -1.88 1.30 5.93
C PHE A 88 -0.74 2.14 6.50
N THR A 89 -1.03 3.39 6.89
CA THR A 89 -0.08 4.25 7.60
C THR A 89 0.39 3.58 8.88
N ASP A 90 -0.51 3.01 9.68
CA ASP A 90 -0.13 2.33 10.93
C ASP A 90 0.76 1.10 10.68
N TYR A 91 0.48 0.31 9.64
CA TYR A 91 1.37 -0.81 9.26
C TYR A 91 2.76 -0.34 8.86
N ILE A 92 2.87 0.73 8.06
CA ILE A 92 4.17 1.26 7.64
C ILE A 92 4.91 1.87 8.82
N VAL A 93 4.21 2.60 9.70
CA VAL A 93 4.81 3.21 10.89
C VAL A 93 5.31 2.15 11.87
N ALA A 94 4.62 1.01 11.99
CA ALA A 94 5.09 -0.11 12.79
C ALA A 94 6.43 -0.68 12.27
N GLU A 95 6.69 -0.64 10.96
CA GLU A 95 7.97 -1.08 10.38
C GLU A 95 9.05 0.02 10.45
N LEU A 96 8.69 1.29 10.26
CA LEU A 96 9.64 2.41 10.12
C LEU A 96 9.95 3.13 11.44
N GLY A 97 9.11 2.90 12.45
CA GLY A 97 9.13 3.58 13.74
C GLY A 97 8.29 4.85 13.76
N GLU A 98 7.77 5.16 14.96
CA GLU A 98 6.82 6.25 15.21
C GLU A 98 7.33 7.63 14.78
N LYS A 99 8.65 7.85 14.84
CA LYS A 99 9.30 9.10 14.39
C LYS A 99 9.03 9.42 12.91
N GLN A 100 8.69 8.41 12.09
CA GLN A 100 8.40 8.59 10.67
C GLN A 100 6.92 8.85 10.37
N ARG A 101 6.01 8.83 11.36
CA ARG A 101 4.55 8.93 11.13
C ARG A 101 4.14 10.09 10.24
N ASN A 102 4.69 11.29 10.49
CA ASN A 102 4.34 12.47 9.69
C ASN A 102 4.80 12.36 8.23
N ASN A 103 5.97 11.75 7.98
CA ASN A 103 6.48 11.53 6.63
C ASN A 103 5.63 10.49 5.89
N VAL A 104 5.28 9.40 6.58
CA VAL A 104 4.41 8.35 6.03
C VAL A 104 3.03 8.93 5.70
N LYS A 105 2.41 9.66 6.62
CA LYS A 105 1.09 10.28 6.40
C LYS A 105 1.08 11.23 5.19
N LYS A 106 2.14 12.03 5.03
CA LYS A 106 2.31 12.90 3.85
C LYS A 106 2.43 12.10 2.55
N ALA A 107 3.23 11.04 2.54
CA ALA A 107 3.40 10.19 1.36
C ALA A 107 2.11 9.45 0.99
N ILE A 108 1.46 8.81 1.96
CA ILE A 108 0.19 8.10 1.78
C ILE A 108 -0.93 9.05 1.34
N GLY A 109 -0.95 10.28 1.85
CA GLY A 109 -1.92 11.31 1.44
C GLY A 109 -1.87 11.65 -0.06
N ARG A 110 -0.74 11.40 -0.73
CA ARG A 110 -0.57 11.61 -2.18
C ARG A 110 -1.09 10.45 -3.03
N LEU A 111 -1.47 9.33 -2.43
CA LEU A 111 -2.08 8.21 -3.15
C LEU A 111 -3.50 8.55 -3.56
N THR A 112 -3.76 8.51 -4.86
CA THR A 112 -5.10 8.65 -5.43
C THR A 112 -5.93 7.40 -5.14
N SER A 113 -7.25 7.57 -5.07
CA SER A 113 -8.15 6.42 -4.95
C SER A 113 -8.09 5.60 -6.24
N PRO A 114 -8.02 4.26 -6.17
CA PRO A 114 -8.15 3.41 -7.35
C PRO A 114 -9.58 3.40 -7.91
N LYS A 115 -10.56 4.07 -7.28
CA LYS A 115 -11.82 4.45 -7.93
C LYS A 115 -11.59 5.67 -8.83
N ILE A 116 -11.36 5.47 -10.12
CA ILE A 116 -11.59 6.48 -11.18
C ILE A 116 -12.32 5.77 -12.30
#